data_AF-A0A662QW06-F1
#
_entry.id   AF-A0A662QW06-F1
#
_cell.length_a   1.000
_cell.length_b   1.000
_cell.length_c   1.000
_cell.angle_alpha   90.00
_cell.angle_beta   90.00
_cell.angle_gamma   90.00
#
_symmetry.space_group_name_H-M   'P 1'
#
loop_
_entity.id
_entity.type
_entity.pdbx_description
1 polymer ?
#
loop_
_entity_poly.entity_id
_entity_poly.type
_entity_poly.pdbx_seq_one_letter_code
_entity_poly.pdbx_strand_id
1 'polypeptide(L)' 'MAKKPKSKSKHKKVEVSKKYEVVDNKIKRNFKKCPKCRNILADMKDRYYCGFCRYTEIFKRSTKE' A
#
# COMPACT_ATOMS: atom_id res chain seq x y z
N MET A 1 -19.92 20.18 32.58
CA MET A 1 -18.78 20.34 31.63
C MET A 1 -19.05 19.51 30.38
N ALA A 2 -19.39 20.14 29.25
CA ALA A 2 -19.63 19.41 27.99
C ALA A 2 -18.30 18.90 27.41
N LYS A 3 -18.22 17.62 27.05
CA LYS A 3 -17.04 17.04 26.38
C LYS A 3 -16.93 17.64 24.97
N LYS A 4 -15.77 18.21 24.62
CA LYS A 4 -15.51 18.72 23.25
C LYS A 4 -15.68 17.60 22.21
N PRO A 5 -16.30 17.88 21.04
CA PRO A 5 -16.45 16.89 19.99
C PRO A 5 -15.08 16.43 19.47
N LYS A 6 -14.91 15.13 19.25
CA LYS A 6 -13.67 14.57 18.69
C LYS A 6 -13.50 15.09 17.27
N SER A 7 -12.36 15.74 16.98
CA SER A 7 -12.03 16.15 15.63
C SER A 7 -11.74 14.93 14.75
N LYS A 8 -12.09 15.01 13.46
CA LYS A 8 -11.77 13.95 12.49
C LYS A 8 -10.24 13.84 12.35
N SER A 9 -9.74 12.62 12.30
CA SER A 9 -8.31 12.37 12.08
C SER A 9 -7.89 12.92 10.71
N LYS A 10 -6.81 13.70 10.67
CA LYS A 10 -6.23 14.20 9.41
C LYS A 10 -5.55 13.05 8.68
N HIS A 11 -5.81 12.93 7.37
CA HIS A 11 -5.10 11.97 6.53
C HIS A 11 -3.62 12.35 6.44
N LYS A 12 -2.72 11.36 6.52
CA LYS A 12 -1.29 11.60 6.36
C LYS A 12 -0.99 11.96 4.91
N LYS A 13 -0.11 12.93 4.68
CA LYS A 13 0.40 13.23 3.34
C LYS A 13 1.40 12.12 2.95
N VAL A 14 1.17 11.46 1.81
CA VAL A 14 1.99 10.35 1.32
C VAL A 14 2.51 10.67 -0.07
N GLU A 15 3.80 10.40 -0.32
CA GLU A 15 4.44 10.60 -1.62
C GLU A 15 4.46 9.30 -2.42
N VAL A 16 3.73 9.25 -3.54
CA VAL A 16 3.58 8.05 -4.38
C VAL A 16 4.81 7.81 -5.27
N SER A 17 5.57 8.86 -5.60
CA SER A 17 6.76 8.81 -6.45
C SER A 17 7.83 7.87 -5.93
N LYS A 18 7.98 7.76 -4.60
CA LYS A 18 8.95 6.88 -3.93
C LYS A 18 8.83 5.39 -4.27
N LYS A 19 7.72 4.95 -4.89
CA LYS A 19 7.51 3.55 -5.28
C LYS A 19 8.12 3.19 -6.65
N TYR A 20 8.59 4.20 -7.38
CA TYR A 20 9.20 4.04 -8.70
C TYR A 20 10.67 4.38 -8.59
N GLU A 21 11.53 3.45 -8.96
CA GLU A 21 12.97 3.64 -8.98
C GLU A 21 13.45 3.67 -10.43
N VAL A 22 14.34 4.61 -10.73
CA VAL A 22 14.99 4.69 -12.04
C VAL A 22 16.37 4.06 -11.89
N VAL A 23 16.59 2.94 -12.59
CA VAL A 23 17.87 2.23 -12.59
C VAL A 23 18.27 1.98 -14.04
N ASP A 24 19.44 2.48 -14.43
CA ASP A 24 20.05 2.29 -15.75
C ASP A 24 19.08 2.55 -16.92
N ASN A 25 18.46 3.74 -16.91
CA ASN A 25 17.45 4.17 -17.90
C ASN A 25 16.18 3.31 -17.98
N LYS A 26 15.94 2.42 -17.00
CA LYS A 26 14.74 1.59 -16.89
C LYS A 26 13.98 1.92 -15.59
N ILE A 27 12.65 1.93 -15.68
CA ILE A 27 11.78 2.17 -14.53
C ILE A 27 11.53 0.83 -13.82
N LYS A 28 12.15 0.62 -12.66
CA LYS A 28 11.84 -0.48 -11.74
C LYS A 28 10.64 -0.08 -10.87
N ARG A 29 9.69 -1.00 -10.75
CA ARG A 29 8.46 -0.82 -9.96
C ARG A 29 8.57 -1.66 -8.70
N ASN A 30 8.75 -1.01 -7.54
CA ASN A 30 8.93 -1.70 -6.26
C ASN A 30 7.59 -2.03 -5.58
N PHE A 31 6.57 -2.35 -6.36
CA PHE A 31 5.24 -2.69 -5.87
C PHE A 31 4.61 -3.79 -6.71
N LYS A 32 3.78 -4.63 -6.07
CA LYS A 32 2.95 -5.58 -6.78
C LYS A 32 1.75 -4.87 -7.44
N LYS A 33 1.42 -5.30 -8.66
CA LYS A 33 0.21 -4.87 -9.37
C LYS A 33 -0.94 -5.82 -9.08
N CYS A 34 -2.14 -5.27 -8.92
CA CYS A 34 -3.35 -6.07 -8.77
C CYS A 34 -3.64 -6.87 -10.06
N PRO A 35 -3.89 -8.18 -9.99
CA PRO A 35 -4.19 -9.00 -11.15
C PRO A 35 -5.52 -8.63 -11.82
N LYS A 36 -6.47 -8.05 -11.07
CA LYS A 36 -7.80 -7.68 -11.59
C LYS A 36 -7.83 -6.28 -12.22
N CYS A 37 -7.33 -5.27 -11.51
CA CYS A 37 -7.48 -3.86 -11.92
C CYS A 37 -6.15 -3.14 -12.16
N ARG A 38 -5.00 -3.84 -12.11
CA ARG A 38 -3.64 -3.32 -12.39
C ARG A 38 -3.17 -2.17 -11.48
N ASN A 39 -3.98 -1.78 -10.50
CA ASN A 39 -3.62 -0.79 -9.48
C ASN A 39 -2.53 -1.30 -8.55
N ILE A 40 -1.89 -0.35 -7.85
CA ILE A 40 -0.86 -0.62 -6.86
C ILE A 40 -1.47 -1.36 -5.67
N LEU A 41 -0.94 -2.54 -5.35
CA LEU A 41 -1.28 -3.23 -4.11
C LEU A 41 -0.56 -2.56 -2.93
N ALA A 42 -1.30 -2.35 -1.84
CA ALA A 42 -0.72 -1.93 -0.58
C ALA A 42 0.02 -3.10 0.06
N ASP A 43 1.32 -2.94 0.28
CA ASP A 43 2.14 -3.88 1.04
C ASP A 43 1.84 -3.72 2.53
N MET A 44 1.28 -4.77 3.13
CA MET A 44 1.04 -4.87 4.56
C MET A 44 1.78 -6.10 5.07
N LYS A 45 2.02 -6.16 6.38
CA LYS A 45 2.86 -7.20 7.01
C LYS A 45 2.56 -8.64 6.53
N ASP A 46 1.28 -8.97 6.39
CA ASP A 46 0.81 -10.34 6.13
C ASP A 46 -0.05 -10.44 4.85
N ARG A 47 -0.24 -9.32 4.13
CA ARG A 47 -1.16 -9.27 2.99
C ARG A 47 -0.85 -8.15 2.01
N TYR A 48 -1.23 -8.36 0.75
CA TYR A 48 -1.35 -7.32 -0.26
C TYR A 48 -2.82 -6.97 -0.42
N TYR A 49 -3.14 -5.67 -0.35
CA TYR A 49 -4.52 -5.21 -0.44
C TYR A 49 -4.70 -4.20 -1.57
N CYS A 50 -5.73 -4.39 -2.41
CA CYS A 50 -6.09 -3.44 -3.44
C CYS A 50 -7.17 -2.47 -2.91
N GLY A 51 -6.82 -1.19 -2.82
CA GLY A 51 -7.76 -0.15 -2.38
C GLY A 51 -8.93 0.10 -3.34
N PHE A 52 -8.83 -0.33 -4.60
CA PHE A 52 -9.87 -0.11 -5.62
C PHE A 52 -10.89 -1.26 -5.68
N CYS A 53 -10.42 -2.47 -6.01
CA CYS A 53 -11.31 -3.64 -6.20
C CYS A 53 -11.45 -4.53 -4.96
N ARG A 54 -10.85 -4.15 -3.83
CA ARG A 54 -10.82 -4.91 -2.57
C ARG A 54 -10.21 -6.30 -2.66
N TYR A 55 -9.49 -6.58 -3.75
CA TYR A 55 -8.72 -7.81 -3.87
C TYR A 55 -7.64 -7.88 -2.80
N THR A 56 -7.55 -9.03 -2.14
CA THR A 56 -6.61 -9.26 -1.05
C THR A 56 -5.87 -10.57 -1.32
N GLU A 57 -4.55 -10.52 -1.30
CA GLU A 57 -3.70 -11.71 -1.28
C GLU A 57 -3.08 -11.81 0.11
N ILE A 58 -3.18 -12.97 0.76
CA ILE A 58 -2.59 -13.21 2.07
C ILE A 58 -1.34 -14.06 1.84
N PHE A 59 -0.23 -13.66 2.46
CA PHE A 59 1.01 -14.45 2.43
C PHE A 59 1.33 -14.84 3.85
N LYS A 60 1.62 -16.12 4.04
CA LYS A 60 2.37 -16.52 5.22
C LYS A 60 3.79 -16.03 4.99
N ARG A 61 4.28 -15.09 5.81
CA ARG A 61 5.73 -14.89 5.93
C ARG A 61 6.28 -16.21 6.49
N SER A 62 6.69 -17.11 5.61
CA SER A 62 7.58 -18.21 5.99
C SER A 62 8.84 -17.53 6.51
N THR A 63 9.01 -17.54 7.82
CA THR A 63 10.28 -17.33 8.50
C THR A 63 11.34 -18.10 7.70
N LYS A 64 12.20 -17.38 6.97
CA LYS A 64 13.49 -17.94 6.57
C LYS A 64 14.34 -17.84 7.83
N GLU A 65 14.59 -18.99 8.44
CA GLU A 65 15.66 -19.22 9.43
C GLU A 65 17.02 -18.81 8.87
#